data_AF-A0AA37EWC3-F1
#
_entry.id   AF-A0AA37EWC3-F1
#
_cell.length_a   1.000
_cell.length_b   1.000
_cell.length_c   1.000
_cell.angle_alpha   90.00
_cell.angle_beta   90.00
_cell.angle_gamma   90.00
#
_symmetry.space_group_name_H-M   'P 1'
#
loop_
_entity.id
_entity.type
_entity.pdbx_description
1 polymer ?
#
loop_
_entity_poly.entity_id
_entity_poly.type
_entity_poly.pdbx_seq_one_letter_code
_entity_poly.pdbx_strand_id
1 'polypeptide(L)'
;MSLLEAINAGLHVTAIILLAGALYSEAFLFRRGMNEDDVKKLLLADATHAFSTVLIFITGALRLFIFHSTSQTYLDNPFFALKMLLFFVVVLLSLYPSSTFYRWRRALKQGKPSMISYRQHSSVIWLIRLELGVLLLIPMLVTLARAGFGN
;
A
#
# COMPACT_ATOMS: atom_id res chain seq x y z
N MET A 1 3.26 -14.83 -24.16
CA MET A 1 3.18 -14.79 -22.69
C MET A 1 3.53 -16.16 -22.15
N SER A 2 4.54 -16.26 -21.28
CA SER A 2 4.91 -17.54 -20.64
C SER A 2 4.02 -17.85 -19.42
N LEU A 3 4.01 -19.10 -18.93
CA LEU A 3 3.27 -19.47 -17.71
C LEU A 3 3.73 -18.64 -16.50
N LEU A 4 5.05 -18.46 -16.34
CA LEU A 4 5.63 -17.67 -15.25
C LEU A 4 5.22 -16.19 -15.32
N GLU A 5 5.17 -15.63 -16.52
CA GLU A 5 4.71 -14.27 -16.76
C GLU A 5 3.23 -14.10 -16.39
N ALA A 6 2.38 -15.07 -16.76
CA ALA A 6 0.96 -15.08 -16.41
C ALA A 6 0.74 -15.18 -14.89
N ILE A 7 1.47 -16.06 -14.21
CA ILE A 7 1.41 -16.22 -12.74
C ILE A 7 1.85 -14.92 -12.05
N ASN A 8 2.98 -14.36 -12.45
CA ASN A 8 3.46 -13.09 -11.91
C ASN A 8 2.45 -11.96 -12.16
N ALA A 9 1.81 -11.98 -13.33
CA ALA A 9 0.81 -10.99 -13.66
C ALA A 9 -0.42 -11.07 -12.74
N GLY A 10 -0.92 -12.28 -12.50
CA GLY A 10 -2.00 -12.55 -11.56
C GLY A 10 -1.64 -12.16 -10.13
N LEU A 11 -0.46 -12.56 -9.65
CA LEU A 11 0.02 -12.22 -8.31
C LEU A 11 0.09 -10.71 -8.08
N HIS A 12 0.57 -9.94 -9.07
CA HIS A 12 0.65 -8.49 -8.96
C HIS A 12 -0.75 -7.85 -8.79
N VAL A 13 -1.74 -8.29 -9.58
CA VAL A 13 -3.12 -7.79 -9.50
C VAL A 13 -3.76 -8.20 -8.18
N THR A 14 -3.60 -9.45 -7.77
CA THR A 14 -4.08 -9.94 -6.47
C THR A 14 -3.47 -9.14 -5.32
N ALA A 15 -2.18 -8.81 -5.38
CA ALA A 15 -1.51 -7.99 -4.37
C ALA A 15 -2.08 -6.57 -4.30
N ILE A 16 -2.41 -5.95 -5.43
CA ILE A 16 -3.09 -4.64 -5.47
C ILE A 16 -4.46 -4.70 -4.81
N ILE A 17 -5.25 -5.75 -5.10
CA ILE A 17 -6.58 -5.94 -4.50
C ILE A 17 -6.46 -6.18 -2.98
N LEU A 18 -5.51 -7.01 -2.56
CA LEU A 18 -5.23 -7.25 -1.14
C LEU A 18 -4.80 -5.96 -0.42
N LEU A 19 -3.94 -5.15 -1.06
CA LEU A 19 -3.52 -3.86 -0.52
C LEU A 19 -4.71 -2.92 -0.32
N ALA A 20 -5.57 -2.78 -1.33
CA ALA A 20 -6.77 -1.96 -1.23
C ALA A 20 -7.70 -2.45 -0.10
N GLY A 21 -7.95 -3.77 -0.03
CA GLY A 21 -8.77 -4.37 1.02
C GLY A 21 -8.19 -4.16 2.42
N ALA A 22 -6.87 -4.23 2.58
CA ALA A 22 -6.18 -3.95 3.83
C ALA A 22 -6.34 -2.48 4.25
N LEU A 23 -6.09 -1.52 3.34
CA LEU A 23 -6.28 -0.09 3.61
C LEU A 23 -7.72 0.25 4.02
N TYR A 24 -8.71 -0.30 3.32
CA TYR A 24 -10.12 -0.14 3.71
C TYR A 24 -10.41 -0.74 5.08
N SER A 25 -9.84 -1.91 5.37
CA SER A 25 -9.98 -2.56 6.68
C SER A 25 -9.35 -1.73 7.80
N GLU A 26 -8.17 -1.15 7.59
CA GLU A 26 -7.53 -0.23 8.54
C GLU A 26 -8.38 1.02 8.78
N ALA A 27 -8.88 1.66 7.72
CA ALA A 27 -9.74 2.84 7.83
C ALA A 27 -11.02 2.57 8.62
N PHE A 28 -11.59 1.36 8.48
CA PHE A 28 -12.81 0.95 9.17
C PHE A 28 -12.55 0.50 10.61
N LEU A 29 -11.49 -0.28 10.83
CA LEU A 29 -11.16 -0.85 12.14
C LEU A 29 -10.58 0.21 13.08
N PHE A 30 -9.80 1.16 12.57
CA PHE A 30 -9.13 2.17 13.39
C PHE A 30 -10.11 3.21 13.94
N ARG A 31 -10.64 2.92 15.13
CA ARG A 31 -11.57 3.79 15.86
C ARG A 31 -11.13 4.01 17.32
N ARG A 32 -11.82 4.90 18.01
CA ARG A 32 -11.61 5.10 19.46
C ARG A 32 -12.29 3.98 20.24
N GLY A 33 -11.74 3.65 21.41
CA GLY A 33 -12.35 2.69 22.33
C GLY A 33 -12.35 1.24 21.85
N MET A 34 -11.48 0.88 20.90
CA MET A 34 -11.40 -0.52 20.45
C MET A 34 -10.76 -1.42 21.51
N ASN A 35 -11.24 -2.65 21.57
CA ASN A 35 -10.79 -3.66 22.52
C ASN A 35 -9.58 -4.45 21.98
N GLU A 36 -9.09 -5.44 22.72
CA GLU A 36 -7.93 -6.23 22.29
C GLU A 36 -8.16 -6.97 20.96
N ASP A 37 -9.36 -7.46 20.71
CA ASP A 37 -9.69 -8.21 19.49
C ASP A 37 -9.78 -7.30 18.26
N ASP A 38 -10.29 -6.09 18.43
CA ASP A 38 -10.25 -5.06 17.40
C ASP A 38 -8.79 -4.71 17.01
N VAL A 39 -7.89 -4.63 17.99
CA VAL A 39 -6.46 -4.38 17.74
C VAL A 39 -5.82 -5.52 16.96
N LYS A 40 -6.14 -6.77 17.31
CA LYS A 40 -5.63 -7.94 16.59
C LYS A 40 -6.06 -7.91 15.12
N LYS A 41 -7.32 -7.57 14.85
CA LYS A 41 -7.85 -7.41 13.49
C LYS A 41 -7.16 -6.26 12.75
N LEU A 42 -6.96 -5.13 13.42
CA LEU A 42 -6.27 -3.98 12.85
C LEU A 42 -4.82 -4.31 12.48
N LEU A 43 -4.08 -5.02 13.34
CA LEU A 43 -2.71 -5.45 13.05
C LEU A 43 -2.63 -6.53 11.97
N LEU A 44 -3.67 -7.35 11.83
CA LEU A 44 -3.75 -8.29 10.72
C LEU A 44 -3.96 -7.55 9.39
N ALA A 45 -4.79 -6.50 9.39
CA ALA A 45 -4.96 -5.63 8.23
C ALA A 45 -3.62 -4.94 7.88
N ASP A 46 -2.93 -4.36 8.86
CA ASP A 46 -1.60 -3.73 8.71
C ASP A 46 -0.53 -4.70 8.19
N ALA A 47 -0.51 -5.94 8.69
CA ALA A 47 0.38 -6.98 8.18
C ALA A 47 0.04 -7.37 6.72
N THR A 48 -1.25 -7.42 6.38
CA THR A 48 -1.71 -7.70 5.01
C THR A 48 -1.35 -6.56 4.07
N HIS A 49 -1.46 -5.31 4.52
CA HIS A 49 -1.01 -4.12 3.80
C HIS A 49 0.49 -4.20 3.50
N ALA A 50 1.32 -4.43 4.52
CA ALA A 50 2.77 -4.54 4.37
C ALA A 50 3.17 -5.69 3.43
N PHE A 51 2.57 -6.87 3.61
CA PHE A 51 2.80 -8.03 2.75
C PHE A 51 2.44 -7.74 1.30
N SER A 52 1.26 -7.15 1.06
CA SER A 52 0.78 -6.81 -0.28
C SER A 52 1.69 -5.80 -0.96
N THR A 53 2.16 -4.79 -0.22
CA THR A 53 3.12 -3.79 -0.71
C THR A 53 4.42 -4.43 -1.17
N VAL A 54 4.99 -5.34 -0.37
CA VAL A 54 6.20 -6.09 -0.76
C VAL A 54 5.95 -6.94 -2.00
N LEU A 55 4.80 -7.62 -2.07
CA LEU A 55 4.44 -8.46 -3.20
C LEU A 55 4.28 -7.65 -4.50
N ILE A 56 3.67 -6.46 -4.43
CA ILE A 56 3.56 -5.51 -5.56
C ILE A 56 4.96 -5.10 -6.03
N PHE A 57 5.87 -4.75 -5.11
CA PHE A 57 7.23 -4.34 -5.44
C PHE A 57 8.00 -5.46 -6.16
N ILE A 58 8.00 -6.67 -5.58
CA ILE A 58 8.71 -7.83 -6.16
C ILE A 58 8.14 -8.17 -7.54
N THR A 59 6.83 -8.35 -7.65
CA THR A 59 6.19 -8.73 -8.92
C THR A 59 6.30 -7.62 -9.98
N GLY A 60 6.33 -6.35 -9.56
CA GLY A 60 6.60 -5.20 -10.42
C GLY A 60 8.04 -5.18 -10.95
N ALA A 61 9.02 -5.46 -10.08
CA ALA A 61 10.42 -5.58 -10.48
C ALA A 61 10.64 -6.76 -11.44
N LEU A 62 10.01 -7.91 -11.19
CA LEU A 62 10.05 -9.05 -12.12
C LEU A 62 9.45 -8.69 -13.49
N ARG A 63 8.35 -7.92 -13.53
CA ARG A 63 7.81 -7.42 -14.80
C ARG A 63 8.83 -6.56 -15.53
N LEU A 64 9.50 -5.64 -14.83
CA LEU A 64 10.43 -4.69 -15.43
C LEU A 64 11.73 -5.33 -15.93
N PHE A 65 12.34 -6.22 -15.14
CA PHE A 65 13.69 -6.72 -15.41
C PHE A 65 13.71 -8.08 -16.10
N ILE A 66 12.65 -8.88 -15.97
CA ILE A 66 12.63 -10.27 -16.46
C ILE A 66 11.62 -10.46 -17.59
N PHE A 67 10.36 -10.08 -17.37
CA PHE A 67 9.28 -10.44 -18.31
C PHE A 67 9.06 -9.43 -19.43
N HIS A 68 9.15 -8.14 -19.13
CA HIS A 68 9.03 -7.07 -20.11
C HIS A 68 10.42 -6.49 -20.28
N SER A 69 11.24 -7.14 -21.12
CA SER A 69 12.51 -6.58 -21.59
C SER A 69 12.20 -5.27 -22.29
N THR A 70 12.18 -4.18 -21.52
CA THR A 70 11.87 -2.85 -22.03
C THR A 70 13.21 -2.19 -22.27
N SER A 71 13.46 -1.88 -23.55
CA SER A 71 14.52 -0.98 -23.99
C SER A 71 14.50 0.30 -23.13
N GLN A 72 15.65 0.97 -22.99
CA GLN A 72 15.86 2.22 -22.23
C GLN A 72 14.66 3.20 -22.24
N THR A 73 13.95 3.27 -23.34
CA THR A 73 12.70 4.03 -23.56
C THR A 73 11.63 3.92 -22.45
N TYR A 74 11.44 2.78 -21.78
CA TYR A 74 10.39 2.68 -20.74
C TYR A 74 10.79 3.27 -19.39
N LEU A 75 12.08 3.20 -19.05
CA LEU A 75 12.63 3.79 -17.82
C LEU A 75 12.69 5.32 -17.93
N ASP A 76 12.87 5.83 -19.14
CA ASP A 76 12.91 7.27 -19.43
C ASP A 76 11.51 7.93 -19.43
N ASN A 77 10.43 7.14 -19.37
CA ASN A 77 9.08 7.69 -19.38
C ASN A 77 8.74 8.37 -18.03
N PRO A 78 8.33 9.66 -18.03
CA PRO A 78 8.05 10.41 -16.80
C PRO A 78 6.86 9.87 -16.01
N PHE A 79 5.88 9.23 -16.67
CA PHE A 79 4.76 8.57 -15.97
C PHE A 79 5.20 7.26 -15.31
N PHE A 80 6.20 6.57 -15.87
CA PHE A 80 6.86 5.45 -15.18
C PHE A 80 7.59 5.93 -13.92
N ALA A 81 8.37 7.00 -14.01
CA ALA A 81 9.04 7.58 -12.85
C ALA A 81 8.04 8.06 -11.79
N LEU A 82 6.94 8.71 -12.20
CA LEU A 82 5.90 9.21 -11.31
C LEU A 82 5.18 8.09 -10.58
N LYS A 83 4.78 7.00 -11.26
CA LYS A 83 4.13 5.87 -10.54
C LYS A 83 5.06 5.23 -9.53
N MET A 84 6.37 5.16 -9.81
CA MET A 84 7.35 4.62 -8.88
C MET A 84 7.51 5.53 -7.67
N LEU A 85 7.63 6.84 -7.88
CA LEU A 85 7.66 7.83 -6.81
C LEU A 85 6.41 7.71 -5.92
N LEU A 86 5.22 7.65 -6.52
CA LEU A 86 3.96 7.49 -5.79
C LEU A 86 3.90 6.19 -4.99
N PHE A 87 4.38 5.08 -5.55
CA PHE A 87 4.48 3.82 -4.82
C PHE A 87 5.36 3.95 -3.58
N PHE A 88 6.54 4.57 -3.70
CA PHE A 88 7.41 4.81 -2.53
C PHE A 88 6.82 5.80 -1.53
N VAL A 89 6.07 6.81 -1.99
CA VAL A 89 5.33 7.70 -1.10
C VAL A 89 4.32 6.92 -0.28
N VAL A 90 3.55 6.00 -0.87
CA VAL A 90 2.61 5.13 -0.13
C VAL A 90 3.35 4.32 0.94
N VAL A 91 4.47 3.68 0.57
CA VAL A 91 5.30 2.90 1.51
C VAL A 91 5.77 3.76 2.69
N LEU A 92 6.19 5.01 2.44
CA LEU A 92 6.69 5.90 3.49
C LEU A 92 5.56 6.42 4.38
N LEU A 93 4.41 6.77 3.80
CA LEU A 93 3.25 7.24 4.55
C LEU A 93 2.72 6.14 5.49
N SER A 94 2.77 4.88 5.06
CA SER A 94 2.21 3.76 5.83
C SER A 94 3.01 3.46 7.10
N LEU A 95 4.26 3.91 7.19
CA LEU A 95 5.07 3.75 8.41
C LEU A 95 4.44 4.45 9.63
N TYR A 96 3.75 5.58 9.41
CA TYR A 96 3.14 6.32 10.52
C TYR A 96 1.92 5.60 11.11
N PRO A 97 0.90 5.17 10.32
CA PRO A 97 -0.18 4.30 10.79
C PRO A 97 0.33 3.03 11.47
N SER A 98 1.22 2.26 10.83
CA SER A 98 1.74 1.01 11.39
C SER A 98 2.38 1.25 12.75
N SER A 99 3.29 2.23 12.87
CA SER A 99 3.92 2.55 14.15
C SER A 99 2.90 2.94 15.23
N THR A 100 1.80 3.61 14.85
CA THR A 100 0.71 3.96 15.76
C THR A 100 -0.04 2.73 16.25
N PHE A 101 -0.37 1.80 15.35
CA PHE A 101 -1.06 0.55 15.71
C PHE A 101 -0.22 -0.31 16.66
N TYR A 102 1.09 -0.44 16.40
CA TYR A 102 2.01 -1.17 17.28
C TYR A 102 2.16 -0.52 18.67
N ARG A 103 2.34 0.81 18.74
CA ARG A 103 2.37 1.54 20.02
C ARG A 103 1.08 1.32 20.81
N TRP A 104 -0.04 1.32 20.10
CA TRP A 104 -1.36 1.17 20.70
C TRP A 104 -1.60 -0.22 21.29
N ARG A 105 -1.23 -1.27 20.55
CA ARG A 105 -1.21 -2.66 21.06
C ARG A 105 -0.39 -2.77 22.35
N ARG A 106 0.78 -2.13 22.40
CA ARG A 106 1.65 -2.14 23.59
C ARG A 106 0.99 -1.45 24.78
N ALA A 107 0.30 -0.33 24.57
CA ALA A 107 -0.41 0.39 25.63
C ALA A 107 -1.55 -0.44 26.22
N LEU A 108 -2.36 -1.09 25.38
CA LEU A 108 -3.46 -1.95 25.84
C LEU A 108 -2.97 -3.16 26.63
N LYS A 109 -1.89 -3.81 26.17
CA LYS A 109 -1.25 -4.91 26.93
C LYS A 109 -0.74 -4.48 28.30
N GLN A 110 -0.47 -3.19 28.51
CA GLN A 110 -0.05 -2.63 29.80
C GLN A 110 -1.23 -2.17 30.66
N GLY A 111 -2.47 -2.44 30.26
CA GLY A 111 -3.67 -1.98 30.96
C GLY A 111 -3.86 -0.45 30.93
N LYS A 112 -3.12 0.26 30.06
CA LYS A 112 -3.21 1.72 29.97
C LYS A 112 -4.39 2.10 29.08
N PRO A 113 -5.28 3.01 29.51
CA PRO A 113 -6.27 3.57 28.61
C PRO A 113 -5.54 4.27 27.48
N SER A 114 -5.82 3.87 26.24
CA SER A 114 -5.14 4.49 25.12
C SER A 114 -5.67 5.90 24.89
N MET A 115 -4.82 6.88 25.15
CA MET A 115 -5.14 8.26 24.87
C MET A 115 -4.76 8.60 23.42
N ILE A 116 -5.46 8.03 22.44
CA ILE A 116 -5.34 8.51 21.06
C ILE A 116 -6.03 9.88 21.01
N SER A 117 -5.23 10.93 20.88
CA SER A 117 -5.76 12.29 20.70
C SER A 117 -6.63 12.38 19.44
N TYR A 118 -7.57 13.32 19.40
CA TYR A 118 -8.37 13.58 18.20
C TYR A 118 -7.49 13.83 16.98
N ARG A 119 -6.46 14.65 17.16
CA ARG A 119 -5.51 14.99 16.11
C ARG A 119 -4.79 13.76 15.54
N GLN A 120 -4.31 12.85 16.40
CA GLN A 120 -3.67 11.61 15.95
C GLN A 120 -4.63 10.70 15.20
N HIS A 121 -5.87 10.54 15.71
CA HIS A 121 -6.87 9.72 15.03
C HIS A 121 -7.17 10.25 13.64
N SER A 122 -7.45 11.55 13.52
CA SER A 122 -7.69 12.20 12.23
C SER A 122 -6.48 12.11 11.30
N SER A 123 -5.26 12.25 11.81
CA SER A 123 -4.04 12.17 10.99
C SER A 123 -3.87 10.79 10.36
N VAL A 124 -4.05 9.71 11.14
CA VAL A 124 -3.96 8.34 10.62
C VAL A 124 -5.03 8.08 9.55
N ILE A 125 -6.29 8.49 9.80
CA ILE A 125 -7.37 8.32 8.82
C ILE A 125 -7.09 9.09 7.52
N TRP A 126 -6.57 10.31 7.61
CA TRP A 126 -6.20 11.09 6.43
C TRP A 126 -5.04 10.47 5.65
N LEU A 127 -4.04 9.90 6.34
CA LEU A 127 -2.95 9.18 5.70
C LEU A 127 -3.44 7.96 4.93
N ILE A 128 -4.29 7.12 5.55
CA ILE A 128 -4.88 5.95 4.87
C ILE A 128 -5.71 6.37 3.65
N ARG A 129 -6.47 7.47 3.76
CA ARG A 129 -7.23 8.03 2.62
C ARG A 129 -6.33 8.53 1.49
N LEU A 130 -5.20 9.15 1.84
CA LEU A 130 -4.22 9.61 0.87
C LEU A 130 -3.57 8.41 0.16
N GLU A 131 -3.21 7.35 0.90
CA GLU A 131 -2.69 6.11 0.34
C GLU A 131 -3.68 5.44 -0.62
N LEU A 132 -4.96 5.36 -0.24
CA LEU A 132 -6.04 4.89 -1.12
C LEU A 132 -6.15 5.75 -2.39
N GLY A 133 -6.12 7.09 -2.23
CA GLY A 133 -6.16 8.02 -3.36
C GLY A 133 -4.99 7.80 -4.33
N VAL A 134 -3.77 7.65 -3.80
CA VAL A 134 -2.57 7.39 -4.59
C VAL A 134 -2.63 6.01 -5.26
N LEU A 135 -3.09 4.98 -4.56
CA LEU A 135 -3.26 3.64 -5.11
C LEU A 135 -4.20 3.63 -6.32
N LEU A 136 -5.28 4.43 -6.28
CA LEU A 136 -6.22 4.59 -7.40
C LEU A 136 -5.64 5.40 -8.58
N LEU A 137 -4.69 6.29 -8.33
CA LEU A 137 -4.01 7.07 -9.37
C LEU A 137 -2.98 6.24 -10.16
N ILE A 138 -2.32 5.27 -9.52
CA ILE A 138 -1.26 4.46 -10.15
C ILE A 138 -1.73 3.78 -11.46
N PRO A 139 -2.90 3.12 -11.53
CA PRO A 139 -3.40 2.54 -12.78
C PRO A 139 -3.57 3.55 -13.92
N MET A 140 -3.98 4.79 -13.62
CA MET A 140 -4.12 5.85 -14.63
C MET A 140 -2.76 6.27 -15.19
N LEU A 141 -1.72 6.35 -14.34
CA LEU A 141 -0.36 6.64 -14.80
C LEU A 141 0.18 5.51 -15.69
N VAL A 142 -0.18 4.26 -15.39
CA VAL A 142 0.21 3.11 -16.22
C VAL A 142 -0.44 3.18 -17.59
N THR A 143 -1.71 3.55 -17.70
CA THR A 143 -2.38 3.68 -19.00
C THR A 143 -1.85 4.87 -19.81
N LEU A 144 -1.56 6.00 -19.17
CA LEU A 144 -0.93 7.16 -19.82
C LEU A 144 0.45 6.83 -20.37
N ALA A 145 1.30 6.16 -19.57
CA ALA A 145 2.62 5.71 -20.03
C ALA A 145 2.52 4.76 -21.24
N ARG A 146 1.55 3.84 -21.22
CA ARG A 146 1.33 2.87 -22.32
C ARG A 146 0.75 3.51 -23.58
N ALA A 147 -0.04 4.58 -23.43
CA ALA A 147 -0.56 5.35 -24.55
C ALA A 147 0.49 6.24 -25.22
N GLY A 148 1.72 6.30 -24.68
CA GLY A 148 2.83 7.06 -25.25
C GLY A 148 2.87 8.53 -24.83
N PHE A 149 2.07 8.94 -23.84
CA PHE A 149 2.21 10.27 -23.24
C PHE A 149 3.54 10.36 -22.48
N GLY A 150 4.18 11.53 -22.54
CA GLY A 150 5.44 11.79 -21.84
C GLY A 150 6.71 11.33 -22.57
N ASN A 151 6.59 10.99 -23.86
CA ASN A 151 7.70 10.72 -24.76
C ASN A 151 8.07 11.95 -25.58
#